data_AF-A0A963XP01-F1
#
_entry.id   AF-A0A963XP01-F1
#
_cell.length_a   1.000
_cell.length_b   1.000
_cell.length_c   1.000
_cell.angle_alpha   90.00
_cell.angle_beta   90.00
_cell.angle_gamma   90.00
#
_symmetry.space_group_name_H-M   'P 1'
#
loop_
_entity.id
_entity.type
_entity.pdbx_description
1 polymer ?
#
loop_
_entity_poly.entity_id
_entity_poly.type
_entity_poly.pdbx_seq_one_letter_code
_entity_poly.pdbx_strand_id
1 'polypeptide(L)' 'EGDGDARFAAAIAGMGQLLTGATYLGDWGWDDAIALANGARGEDPFGYRAEAVQLMRLAESLAR' A
#
# COMPACT_ATOMS: atom_id res chain seq x y z
N GLU A 1 8.52 -5.09 -16.99
CA GLU A 1 7.28 -4.39 -16.56
C GLU A 1 6.35 -5.13 -15.61
N GLY A 2 5.92 -6.39 -15.84
CA GLY A 2 4.76 -6.96 -15.12
C GLY A 2 4.86 -7.17 -13.59
N ASP A 3 6.07 -7.17 -13.02
CA ASP A 3 6.28 -7.38 -11.58
C ASP A 3 5.93 -6.13 -10.74
N GLY A 4 6.18 -4.92 -11.24
CA GLY A 4 5.94 -3.68 -10.50
C GLY A 4 4.45 -3.39 -10.29
N ASP A 5 3.65 -3.52 -11.34
CA ASP A 5 2.21 -3.25 -11.25
C ASP A 5 1.48 -4.26 -10.37
N ALA A 6 1.84 -5.54 -10.48
CA ALA A 6 1.28 -6.58 -9.62
C ALA A 6 1.62 -6.35 -8.14
N ARG A 7 2.87 -5.96 -7.85
CA ARG A 7 3.30 -5.64 -6.47
C ARG A 7 2.61 -4.40 -5.92
N PHE A 8 2.42 -3.37 -6.74
CA PHE A 8 1.69 -2.18 -6.33
C PHE A 8 0.21 -2.50 -6.08
N ALA A 9 -0.44 -3.25 -6.96
CA ALA A 9 -1.81 -3.71 -6.78
C ALA A 9 -1.96 -4.56 -5.51
N ALA A 10 -0.99 -5.42 -5.20
CA ALA A 10 -0.96 -6.19 -3.95
C ALA A 10 -0.89 -5.27 -2.71
N ALA A 11 -0.09 -4.19 -2.76
CA ALA A 11 -0.05 -3.22 -1.67
C ALA A 11 -1.40 -2.51 -1.47
N ILE A 12 -2.10 -2.16 -2.54
CA ILE A 12 -3.45 -1.58 -2.49
C ILE A 12 -4.48 -2.56 -1.92
N ALA A 13 -4.42 -3.83 -2.35
CA ALA A 13 -5.29 -4.87 -1.82
C ALA A 13 -5.06 -5.09 -0.31
N GLY A 14 -3.80 -5.11 0.11
CA GLY A 14 -3.43 -5.22 1.52
C GLY A 14 -3.85 -3.99 2.34
N MET A 15 -3.72 -2.76 1.81
CA MET A 15 -4.30 -1.56 2.42
C MET A 15 -5.81 -1.72 2.63
N GLY A 16 -6.55 -2.24 1.65
CA GLY A 16 -7.97 -2.52 1.79
C GLY A 16 -8.28 -3.48 2.94
N GLN A 17 -7.49 -4.53 3.09
CA GLN A 17 -7.61 -5.47 4.21
C GLN A 17 -7.34 -4.80 5.57
N LEU A 18 -6.30 -3.96 5.67
CA LEU A 18 -5.97 -3.22 6.90
C LEU A 18 -7.11 -2.28 7.32
N LEU A 19 -7.73 -1.57 6.37
CA LEU A 19 -8.88 -0.70 6.65
C LEU A 19 -10.11 -1.45 7.18
N THR A 20 -10.29 -2.71 6.80
CA THR A 20 -11.47 -3.51 7.16
C THR A 20 -11.22 -4.48 8.33
N GLY A 21 -10.08 -4.39 9.02
CA GLY A 21 -9.79 -5.21 10.20
C GLY A 21 -8.91 -6.45 9.95
N ALA A 22 -7.98 -6.38 9.00
CA ALA A 22 -6.80 -7.25 8.82
C ALA A 22 -7.01 -8.77 8.98
N THR A 23 -8.15 -9.31 8.53
CA THR A 23 -8.56 -10.70 8.77
C THR A 23 -7.54 -11.77 8.33
N TYR A 24 -6.79 -11.52 7.26
CA TYR A 24 -5.90 -12.51 6.64
C TYR A 24 -4.44 -12.08 6.55
N LEU A 25 -4.05 -11.00 7.23
CA LEU A 25 -2.73 -10.40 7.06
C LEU A 25 -1.67 -10.91 8.05
N GLY A 26 -2.07 -11.56 9.15
CA GLY A 26 -1.12 -11.99 10.17
C GLY A 26 -0.34 -10.80 10.73
N ASP A 27 0.99 -10.89 10.68
CA ASP A 27 1.90 -9.81 11.12
C ASP A 27 2.10 -8.70 10.08
N TRP A 28 1.52 -8.85 8.88
CA TRP A 28 1.67 -7.86 7.80
C TRP A 28 0.87 -6.59 8.11
N GLY A 29 1.57 -5.46 8.20
CA GLY A 29 1.02 -4.19 8.67
C GLY A 29 1.10 -3.04 7.68
N TRP A 30 0.76 -1.85 8.17
CA TRP A 30 0.82 -0.60 7.39
C TRP A 30 2.21 -0.31 6.83
N ASP A 31 3.25 -0.53 7.64
CA ASP A 31 4.64 -0.34 7.23
C ASP A 31 5.01 -1.22 6.03
N ASP A 32 4.54 -2.48 6.02
CA ASP A 32 4.79 -3.40 4.92
C ASP A 32 4.04 -3.01 3.64
N ALA A 33 2.78 -2.56 3.78
CA ALA A 33 1.99 -2.04 2.67
C ALA A 33 2.68 -0.84 2.02
N ILE A 34 3.14 0.11 2.84
CA ILE A 34 3.84 1.32 2.41
C ILE A 34 5.18 0.95 1.76
N ALA A 35 5.94 0.03 2.34
CA ALA A 35 7.22 -0.41 1.78
C ALA A 35 7.03 -1.08 0.42
N LEU A 36 6.03 -1.97 0.29
CA LEU A 36 5.70 -2.64 -0.95
C LEU A 36 5.27 -1.65 -2.04
N ALA A 37 4.38 -0.71 -1.71
CA ALA A 37 3.93 0.33 -2.63
C ALA A 37 5.07 1.25 -3.09
N ASN A 38 5.96 1.68 -2.19
CA ASN A 38 7.12 2.51 -2.56
C ASN A 38 8.11 1.75 -3.46
N GLY A 39 8.39 0.49 -3.15
CA GLY A 39 9.26 -0.36 -3.97
C GLY A 39 8.68 -0.68 -5.34
N ALA A 40 7.37 -0.53 -5.51
CA ALA A 40 6.62 -0.83 -6.73
C ALA A 40 6.01 0.42 -7.40
N ARG A 41 6.41 1.63 -6.98
CA ARG A 41 5.80 2.88 -7.47
C ARG A 41 5.99 3.07 -8.97
N GLY A 42 7.13 2.65 -9.52
CA GLY A 42 7.42 2.78 -10.95
C GLY A 42 7.38 4.23 -11.46
N GLU A 43 7.12 4.38 -12.75
CA GLU A 43 6.78 5.69 -13.34
C GLU A 43 5.39 6.12 -12.85
N ASP A 44 5.30 7.37 -12.39
CA ASP A 44 4.07 7.94 -11.84
C ASP A 44 3.81 9.33 -12.46
N PRO A 45 3.50 9.42 -13.77
CA PRO A 45 3.42 10.69 -14.48
C PRO A 45 2.37 11.66 -13.94
N PHE A 46 1.35 11.11 -13.27
CA PHE A 46 0.20 11.84 -12.73
C PHE A 46 0.21 11.90 -11.19
N GLY A 47 1.14 11.23 -10.51
CA GLY A 47 1.30 11.28 -9.05
C GLY A 47 0.36 10.37 -8.25
N TYR A 48 -0.51 9.59 -8.89
CA TYR A 48 -1.51 8.77 -8.20
C TYR A 48 -0.92 7.70 -7.30
N ARG A 49 0.22 7.12 -7.69
CA ARG A 49 0.86 6.08 -6.88
C ARG A 49 1.53 6.68 -5.66
N ALA A 50 2.11 7.87 -5.78
CA ALA A 50 2.60 8.64 -4.65
C ALA A 50 1.46 9.05 -3.70
N GLU A 51 0.33 9.51 -4.23
CA GLU A 51 -0.85 9.86 -3.42
C GLU A 51 -1.41 8.65 -2.66
N ALA A 52 -1.49 7.48 -3.28
CA ALA A 52 -1.91 6.26 -2.60
C ALA A 52 -1.00 5.93 -1.39
N VAL A 53 0.32 6.11 -1.52
CA VAL A 53 1.26 5.95 -0.40
C VAL A 53 1.00 6.99 0.69
N GLN A 54 0.67 8.23 0.35
CA GLN A 54 0.30 9.24 1.35
C GLN A 54 -0.98 8.87 2.11
N LEU A 55 -1.98 8.32 1.42
CA LEU A 55 -3.20 7.83 2.04
C LEU A 55 -2.93 6.66 2.98
N MET A 56 -2.01 5.74 2.63
CA MET A 56 -1.59 4.66 3.53
C MET A 56 -0.96 5.20 4.81
N ARG A 57 -0.06 6.19 4.72
CA ARG A 57 0.56 6.85 5.88
C ARG A 57 -0.46 7.56 6.77
N LEU A 58 -1.44 8.22 6.15
CA LEU A 58 -2.54 8.84 6.88
C LEU A 58 -3.34 7.79 7.64
N ALA A 59 -3.73 6.70 6.97
CA ALA A 59 -4.48 5.62 7.60
C ALA A 59 -3.71 4.97 8.74
N GLU A 60 -2.41 4.73 8.57
CA GLU A 60 -1.51 4.26 9.64
C GLU A 60 -1.55 5.19 10.86
N SER A 61 -1.42 6.50 10.65
CA SER A 61 -1.42 7.48 11.74
C SER A 61 -2.75 7.52 12.50
N LEU A 62 -3.86 7.21 11.83
CA LEU A 62 -5.20 7.16 12.42
C LEU A 62 -5.50 5.83 13.12
N ALA A 63 -4.78 4.77 12.76
CA ALA A 63 -4.96 3.43 13.33
C ALA A 63 -4.17 3.22 14.64
N ARG A 64 -3.30 4.17 15.01
CA ARG A 64 -2.54 4.17 16.26
C ARG A 64 -3.32 4.74 17.44
#